data_AF-A0A248JUZ9-F1
#
_entry.id   AF-A0A248JUZ9-F1
#
_cell.length_a   1.000
_cell.length_b   1.000
_cell.length_c   1.000
_cell.angle_alpha   90.00
_cell.angle_beta   90.00
_cell.angle_gamma   90.00
#
_symmetry.space_group_name_H-M   'P 1'
#
loop_
_entity.id
_entity.type
_entity.pdbx_description
1 polymer ?
#
loop_
_entity_poly.entity_id
_entity_poly.type
_entity_poly.pdbx_seq_one_letter_code
_entity_poly.pdbx_strand_id
1 'polypeptide(L)'
;MTALAQRWFRVSGLPTARGLACNDNGVSLAGIPLLRQTVAGFEPQPAAILQPLIAAAYGVSDPDVEPLIGRLRVVARALNDQDGVRTRIAAVHLALPDVDDAGMDRLFGIRADLAKYDPAQPRDWHGRWTSDGSETQSSEEVGLSFAAWLAGNEDYDNDPDEALWDIDYPGTFHDKVVKEHAALLRSRGAIVITEVRILGVNGLVTRADILALFPGEEFPTLIEVKTGRHPPYTYRQKRVYPLAQIGGHVTSYDQRVRDLGLKPGMPFPALTVMCLYQKNANSWPHYNEFTPGSKPWDDLFH
;
A
#
# COMPACT_ATOMS: atom_id res chain seq x y z
N MET A 1 -38.09 17.59 22.61
CA MET A 1 -37.78 16.26 22.04
C MET A 1 -36.78 16.47 20.92
N THR A 2 -35.50 16.27 21.19
CA THR A 2 -34.44 16.37 20.18
C THR A 2 -34.58 15.18 19.25
N ALA A 3 -34.82 15.41 17.95
CA ALA A 3 -34.87 14.35 16.97
C ALA A 3 -33.55 13.56 17.04
N LEU A 4 -33.62 12.27 17.36
CA LEU A 4 -32.49 11.35 17.19
C LEU A 4 -32.21 11.31 15.69
N ALA A 5 -31.23 12.08 15.25
CA ALA A 5 -30.77 12.04 13.87
C ALA A 5 -30.38 10.58 13.58
N GLN A 6 -31.15 9.95 12.69
CA GLN A 6 -30.90 8.59 12.25
C GLN A 6 -29.50 8.58 11.61
N ARG A 7 -28.52 8.01 12.29
CA ARG A 7 -27.13 8.00 11.83
C ARG A 7 -27.00 6.84 10.85
N TRP A 8 -26.87 7.17 9.56
CA TRP A 8 -26.67 6.19 8.51
C TRP A 8 -25.20 5.76 8.52
N PHE A 9 -24.97 4.44 8.63
CA PHE A 9 -23.66 3.85 8.49
C PHE A 9 -23.51 3.28 7.09
N ARG A 10 -22.36 3.53 6.46
CA ARG A 10 -22.05 3.08 5.10
C ARG A 10 -20.73 2.34 5.08
N VAL A 11 -20.62 1.40 4.15
CA VAL A 11 -19.37 0.70 3.84
C VAL A 11 -19.00 1.00 2.40
N SER A 12 -17.78 1.48 2.20
CA SER A 12 -17.19 1.73 0.88
C SER A 12 -16.50 0.46 0.36
N GLY A 13 -16.48 0.25 -0.95
CA GLY A 13 -15.58 -0.74 -1.57
C GLY A 13 -14.15 -0.24 -1.71
N LEU A 14 -13.93 1.07 -1.61
CA LEU A 14 -12.62 1.72 -1.77
C LEU A 14 -11.98 2.00 -0.39
N PRO A 15 -10.72 1.58 -0.16
CA PRO A 15 -10.05 1.69 1.14
C PRO A 15 -9.72 3.13 1.57
N THR A 16 -9.79 4.11 0.68
CA THR A 16 -9.44 5.52 0.98
C THR A 16 -10.62 6.36 1.47
N ALA A 17 -11.79 5.76 1.69
CA ALA A 17 -12.94 6.50 2.24
C ALA A 17 -12.64 6.93 3.68
N ARG A 18 -13.12 8.12 4.09
CA ARG A 18 -13.05 8.62 5.47
C ARG A 18 -13.72 7.68 6.49
N GLY A 19 -14.55 6.75 6.03
CA GLY A 19 -15.27 5.79 6.85
C GLY A 19 -14.76 4.36 6.73
N LEU A 20 -15.66 3.42 6.99
CA LEU A 20 -15.42 2.00 6.81
C LEU A 20 -15.31 1.65 5.33
N ALA A 21 -14.30 0.86 5.00
CA ALA A 21 -14.18 0.21 3.72
C ALA A 21 -14.03 -1.30 3.90
N CYS A 22 -14.68 -2.08 3.05
CA CYS A 22 -14.63 -3.53 3.10
C CYS A 22 -14.50 -4.11 1.69
N ASN A 23 -13.45 -4.91 1.48
CA ASN A 23 -13.14 -5.59 0.24
C ASN A 23 -12.50 -6.96 0.54
N ASP A 24 -11.96 -7.61 -0.49
CA ASP A 24 -11.38 -8.95 -0.36
C ASP A 24 -10.13 -9.00 0.53
N ASN A 25 -9.50 -7.84 0.78
CA ASN A 25 -8.35 -7.68 1.69
C ASN A 25 -8.79 -7.39 3.14
N GLY A 26 -10.09 -7.42 3.43
CA GLY A 26 -10.64 -7.24 4.77
C GLY A 26 -11.40 -5.94 4.98
N VAL A 27 -11.51 -5.52 6.24
CA VAL A 27 -12.18 -4.27 6.63
C VAL A 27 -11.17 -3.27 7.19
N SER A 28 -11.34 -2.00 6.81
CA SER A 28 -10.45 -0.89 7.18
C SER A 28 -11.26 0.36 7.56
N LEU A 29 -10.68 1.21 8.40
CA LEU A 29 -11.19 2.53 8.74
C LEU A 29 -10.19 3.57 8.26
N ALA A 30 -10.62 4.49 7.38
CA ALA A 30 -9.74 5.49 6.79
C ALA A 30 -8.46 4.89 6.14
N GLY A 31 -8.59 3.69 5.59
CA GLY A 31 -7.49 2.93 4.97
C GLY A 31 -6.54 2.24 5.95
N ILE A 32 -6.81 2.28 7.26
CA ILE A 32 -6.07 1.53 8.28
C ILE A 32 -6.86 0.23 8.56
N PRO A 33 -6.25 -0.95 8.46
CA PRO A 33 -6.98 -2.21 8.51
C PRO A 33 -7.36 -2.51 9.96
N LEU A 34 -8.59 -3.00 10.15
CA LEU A 34 -9.11 -3.43 11.44
C LEU A 34 -8.96 -4.94 11.64
N LEU A 35 -8.62 -5.67 10.56
CA LEU A 35 -8.25 -7.08 10.59
C LEU A 35 -6.77 -7.22 10.20
N ARG A 36 -6.16 -8.33 10.61
CA ARG A 36 -4.87 -8.84 10.11
C ARG A 36 -5.11 -10.16 9.39
N GLN A 37 -4.26 -10.46 8.42
CA GLN A 37 -4.25 -11.77 7.76
C GLN A 37 -3.19 -12.66 8.45
N THR A 38 -3.58 -13.88 8.79
CA THR A 38 -2.73 -14.90 9.42
C THR A 38 -2.75 -16.16 8.56
N VAL A 39 -1.92 -17.15 8.91
CA VAL A 39 -1.96 -18.48 8.27
C VAL A 39 -3.33 -19.16 8.40
N ALA A 40 -4.10 -18.84 9.45
CA ALA A 40 -5.44 -19.38 9.69
C ALA A 40 -6.56 -18.54 9.03
N GLY A 41 -6.20 -17.48 8.29
CA GLY A 41 -7.13 -16.52 7.70
C GLY A 41 -7.15 -15.18 8.44
N PHE A 42 -8.23 -14.43 8.28
CA PHE A 42 -8.41 -13.13 8.90
C PHE A 42 -8.71 -13.23 10.39
N GLU A 43 -8.13 -12.31 11.16
CA GLU A 43 -8.39 -12.10 12.58
C GLU A 43 -8.50 -10.60 12.90
N PRO A 44 -9.22 -10.17 13.95
CA PRO A 44 -9.16 -8.79 14.42
C PRO A 44 -7.72 -8.36 14.79
N GLN A 45 -7.42 -7.09 14.58
CA GLN A 45 -6.22 -6.49 15.16
C GLN A 45 -6.25 -6.59 16.70
N PRO A 46 -5.09 -6.72 17.37
CA PRO A 46 -5.01 -6.71 18.83
C PRO A 46 -5.59 -5.43 19.45
N ALA A 47 -6.13 -5.54 20.67
CA ALA A 47 -6.67 -4.39 21.41
C ALA A 47 -5.65 -3.24 21.53
N ALA A 48 -4.36 -3.56 21.72
CA ALA A 48 -3.27 -2.59 21.79
C ALA A 48 -3.09 -1.75 20.51
N ILE A 49 -3.55 -2.24 19.35
CA ILE A 49 -3.58 -1.49 18.09
C ILE A 49 -4.92 -0.77 17.93
N LEU A 50 -6.03 -1.45 18.23
CA LEU A 50 -7.37 -0.91 18.04
C LEU A 50 -7.68 0.27 18.97
N GLN A 51 -7.26 0.23 20.23
CA GLN A 51 -7.49 1.32 21.18
C GLN A 51 -6.94 2.67 20.71
N PRO A 52 -5.63 2.82 20.42
CA PRO A 52 -5.10 4.10 19.96
C PRO A 52 -5.68 4.52 18.61
N LEU A 53 -6.01 3.56 17.73
CA LEU A 53 -6.66 3.83 16.45
C LEU A 53 -8.04 4.45 16.64
N ILE A 54 -8.91 3.84 17.46
CA ILE A 54 -10.26 4.31 17.72
C ILE A 54 -10.24 5.63 18.51
N ALA A 55 -9.31 5.78 19.45
CA ALA A 55 -9.08 7.01 20.19
C ALA A 55 -8.71 8.16 19.24
N ALA A 56 -7.76 7.93 18.33
CA ALA A 56 -7.36 8.90 17.32
C ALA A 56 -8.50 9.22 16.34
N ALA A 57 -9.18 8.21 15.81
CA ALA A 57 -10.27 8.39 14.86
C ALA A 57 -11.39 9.29 15.43
N TYR A 58 -11.78 9.08 16.69
CA TYR A 58 -12.98 9.70 17.25
C TYR A 58 -12.75 10.70 18.38
N GLY A 59 -11.49 10.95 18.76
CA GLY A 59 -11.15 11.89 19.82
C GLY A 59 -11.65 11.45 21.20
N VAL A 60 -11.78 10.13 21.42
CA VAL A 60 -12.23 9.54 22.67
C VAL A 60 -11.02 9.10 23.49
N SER A 61 -10.94 9.52 24.75
CA SER A 61 -9.94 9.03 25.68
C SER A 61 -10.31 7.63 26.16
N ASP A 62 -9.44 6.66 25.95
CA ASP A 62 -9.57 5.25 26.39
C ASP A 62 -10.86 4.53 25.93
N PRO A 63 -11.01 4.28 24.61
CA PRO A 63 -12.18 3.57 24.11
C PRO A 63 -12.17 2.09 24.54
N ASP A 64 -13.31 1.59 25.03
CA ASP A 64 -13.53 0.15 25.17
C ASP A 64 -13.72 -0.49 23.78
N VAL A 65 -12.70 -1.25 23.35
CA VAL A 65 -12.67 -1.90 22.03
C VAL A 65 -13.11 -3.36 22.08
N GLU A 66 -13.35 -3.96 23.24
CA GLU A 66 -13.75 -5.38 23.33
C GLU A 66 -15.06 -5.68 22.56
N PRO A 67 -16.11 -4.82 22.65
CA PRO A 67 -17.31 -4.99 21.83
C PRO A 67 -17.03 -4.86 20.32
N LEU A 68 -16.05 -4.03 19.94
CA LEU A 68 -15.64 -3.90 18.54
C LEU A 68 -14.91 -5.16 18.06
N ILE A 69 -13.99 -5.71 18.87
CA ILE A 69 -13.28 -6.95 18.57
C ILE A 69 -14.26 -8.11 18.35
N GLY A 70 -15.26 -8.26 19.23
CA GLY A 70 -16.30 -9.26 19.07
C GLY A 70 -17.03 -9.18 17.72
N ARG A 71 -17.37 -7.96 17.27
CA ARG A 71 -18.01 -7.74 15.97
C ARG A 71 -17.04 -7.92 14.79
N LEU A 72 -15.78 -7.54 14.94
CA LEU A 72 -14.74 -7.80 13.94
C LEU A 72 -14.51 -9.30 13.72
N ARG A 73 -14.62 -10.14 14.75
CA ARG A 73 -14.57 -11.61 14.59
C ARG A 73 -15.67 -12.14 13.67
N VAL A 74 -16.85 -11.52 13.67
CA VAL A 74 -17.95 -11.89 12.76
C VAL A 74 -17.59 -11.54 11.31
N VAL A 75 -16.99 -10.36 11.08
CA VAL A 75 -16.51 -9.96 9.75
C VAL A 75 -15.40 -10.89 9.26
N ALA A 76 -14.41 -11.17 10.12
CA ALA A 76 -13.30 -12.05 9.82
C ALA A 76 -13.76 -13.47 9.46
N ARG A 77 -14.72 -14.03 10.21
CA ARG A 77 -15.32 -15.33 9.89
C ARG A 77 -15.98 -15.34 8.52
N ALA A 78 -16.77 -14.31 8.19
CA ALA A 78 -17.42 -14.22 6.89
C ALA A 78 -16.42 -14.10 5.73
N LEU A 79 -15.30 -13.40 5.94
CA LEU A 79 -14.19 -13.34 4.96
C LEU A 79 -13.52 -14.70 4.79
N ASN A 80 -13.24 -15.41 5.88
CA ASN A 80 -12.62 -16.73 5.85
C ASN A 80 -13.54 -17.77 5.16
N ASP A 81 -14.85 -17.62 5.32
CA ASP A 81 -15.87 -18.41 4.63
C ASP A 81 -16.08 -17.98 3.16
N GLN A 82 -15.33 -16.98 2.66
CA GLN A 82 -15.46 -16.38 1.32
C GLN A 82 -16.87 -15.85 0.99
N ASP A 83 -17.65 -15.51 2.02
CA ASP A 83 -19.00 -14.95 1.88
C ASP A 83 -18.95 -13.43 1.85
N GLY A 84 -18.71 -12.88 0.65
CA GLY A 84 -18.58 -11.45 0.43
C GLY A 84 -19.84 -10.64 0.79
N VAL A 85 -21.03 -11.23 0.65
CA VAL A 85 -22.30 -10.56 0.99
C VAL A 85 -22.43 -10.44 2.51
N ARG A 86 -22.25 -11.54 3.24
CA ARG A 86 -22.27 -11.55 4.70
C ARG A 86 -21.17 -10.69 5.30
N THR A 87 -20.00 -10.69 4.69
CA THR A 87 -18.88 -9.81 5.06
C THR A 87 -19.30 -8.34 5.04
N ARG A 88 -19.91 -7.86 3.95
CA ARG A 88 -20.35 -6.46 3.83
C ARG A 88 -21.47 -6.12 4.80
N ILE A 89 -22.44 -7.01 5.01
CA ILE A 89 -23.51 -6.84 6.01
C ILE A 89 -22.91 -6.72 7.41
N ALA A 90 -22.00 -7.64 7.78
CA ALA A 90 -21.32 -7.60 9.07
C ALA A 90 -20.49 -6.32 9.26
N ALA A 91 -19.81 -5.86 8.20
CA ALA A 91 -19.06 -4.61 8.22
C ALA A 91 -19.95 -3.38 8.48
N VAL A 92 -21.16 -3.32 7.89
CA VAL A 92 -22.14 -2.25 8.19
C VAL A 92 -22.53 -2.27 9.67
N HIS A 93 -22.68 -3.46 10.27
CA HIS A 93 -23.01 -3.63 11.69
C HIS A 93 -21.86 -3.30 12.67
N LEU A 94 -20.65 -3.01 12.18
CA LEU A 94 -19.62 -2.36 13.00
C LEU A 94 -20.06 -0.96 13.45
N ALA A 95 -20.95 -0.30 12.68
CA ALA A 95 -21.54 0.99 13.02
C ALA A 95 -20.50 2.05 13.43
N LEU A 96 -19.33 2.02 12.77
CA LEU A 96 -18.30 3.02 12.95
C LEU A 96 -18.63 4.23 12.06
N PRO A 97 -18.73 5.45 12.63
CA PRO A 97 -19.01 6.63 11.82
C PRO A 97 -17.80 7.01 10.95
N ASP A 98 -18.08 7.78 9.89
CA ASP A 98 -17.02 8.44 9.12
C ASP A 98 -16.13 9.28 10.05
N VAL A 99 -14.82 9.25 9.80
CA VAL A 99 -13.82 10.04 10.52
C VAL A 99 -13.86 11.48 10.02
N ASP A 100 -13.90 12.43 10.94
CA ASP A 100 -13.84 13.86 10.61
C ASP A 100 -12.40 14.31 10.27
N ASP A 101 -12.25 15.55 9.79
CA ASP A 101 -10.93 16.06 9.38
C ASP A 101 -9.91 16.01 10.52
N ALA A 102 -10.33 16.37 11.75
CA ALA A 102 -9.47 16.32 12.93
C ALA A 102 -9.06 14.88 13.28
N GLY A 103 -9.94 13.91 13.11
CA GLY A 103 -9.65 12.48 13.26
C GLY A 103 -8.70 11.97 12.20
N MET A 104 -8.84 12.40 10.94
CA MET A 104 -7.89 12.05 9.88
C MET A 104 -6.48 12.56 10.21
N ASP A 105 -6.35 13.79 10.69
CA ASP A 105 -5.05 14.36 11.10
C ASP A 105 -4.40 13.55 12.23
N ARG A 106 -5.18 13.15 13.25
CA ARG A 106 -4.69 12.28 14.33
C ARG A 106 -4.30 10.89 13.83
N LEU A 107 -5.08 10.33 12.91
CA LEU A 107 -4.80 9.03 12.29
C LEU A 107 -3.50 9.05 11.47
N PHE A 108 -3.21 10.15 10.77
CA PHE A 108 -1.93 10.30 10.05
C PHE A 108 -0.73 10.27 11.00
N GLY A 109 -0.85 10.90 12.18
CA GLY A 109 0.20 10.86 13.20
C GLY A 109 0.49 9.43 13.69
N ILE A 110 -0.55 8.69 14.12
CA ILE A 110 -0.35 7.34 14.66
C ILE A 110 0.04 6.32 13.61
N ARG A 111 -0.29 6.53 12.32
CA ARG A 111 0.03 5.58 11.25
C ARG A 111 1.54 5.35 11.13
N ALA A 112 2.34 6.39 11.33
CA ALA A 112 3.80 6.28 11.33
C ALA A 112 4.32 5.46 12.52
N ASP A 113 3.65 5.52 13.67
CA ASP A 113 4.03 4.78 14.86
C ASP A 113 3.55 3.32 14.81
N LEU A 114 2.34 3.11 14.29
CA LEU A 114 1.76 1.80 14.01
C LEU A 114 2.59 1.01 12.99
N ALA A 115 3.20 1.67 12.01
CA ALA A 115 4.10 1.02 11.05
C ALA A 115 5.38 0.47 11.72
N LYS A 116 5.79 1.00 12.89
CA LYS A 116 6.94 0.49 13.66
C LYS A 116 6.56 -0.64 14.61
N TYR A 117 5.27 -0.84 14.87
CA TYR A 117 4.78 -1.82 15.83
C TYR A 117 4.64 -3.19 15.17
N ASP A 118 5.48 -4.13 15.61
CA ASP A 118 5.29 -5.55 15.35
C ASP A 118 4.87 -6.27 16.66
N PRO A 119 3.65 -6.81 16.73
CA PRO A 119 3.17 -7.54 17.91
C PRO A 119 3.94 -8.84 18.18
N ALA A 120 4.63 -9.41 17.19
CA ALA A 120 5.42 -10.63 17.34
C ALA A 120 6.85 -10.38 17.85
N GLN A 121 7.29 -9.11 17.93
CA GLN A 121 8.64 -8.81 18.40
C GLN A 121 8.83 -9.25 19.86
N PRO A 122 9.95 -9.94 20.17
CA PRO A 122 10.29 -10.34 21.53
C PRO A 122 10.25 -9.16 22.50
N ARG A 123 9.73 -9.43 23.69
CA ARG A 123 9.69 -8.50 24.81
C ARG A 123 10.35 -9.17 26.01
N ASP A 124 11.04 -8.40 26.83
CA ASP A 124 11.45 -8.89 28.14
C ASP A 124 10.23 -9.06 29.06
N TRP A 125 10.46 -9.63 30.25
CA TRP A 125 9.43 -9.82 31.28
C TRP A 125 8.80 -8.50 31.79
N HIS A 126 9.38 -7.34 31.41
CA HIS A 126 8.87 -6.00 31.68
C HIS A 126 8.14 -5.36 30.49
N GLY A 127 7.98 -6.06 29.36
CA GLY A 127 7.34 -5.51 28.17
C GLY A 127 8.20 -4.52 27.38
N ARG A 128 9.50 -4.40 27.68
CA ARG A 128 10.43 -3.57 26.90
C ARG A 128 10.96 -4.36 25.72
N TRP A 129 11.37 -3.63 24.68
CA TRP A 129 11.99 -4.24 23.50
C TRP A 129 13.38 -4.74 23.89
N THR A 130 13.65 -6.03 23.68
CA THR A 130 14.99 -6.58 23.85
C THR A 130 15.84 -6.23 22.63
N SER A 131 17.03 -5.67 22.83
CA SER A 131 17.96 -5.26 21.78
C SER A 131 18.60 -6.41 21.00
N ASP A 132 18.39 -7.65 21.44
CA ASP A 132 19.16 -8.82 20.98
C ASP A 132 18.53 -9.55 19.78
N GLY A 133 17.65 -8.88 19.03
CA GLY A 133 16.95 -9.46 17.87
C GLY A 133 17.79 -9.59 16.60
N SER A 134 19.07 -9.96 16.68
CA SER A 134 19.91 -10.25 15.50
C SER A 134 20.56 -11.63 15.53
N GLU A 135 19.89 -12.66 16.04
CA GLU A 135 20.25 -14.04 15.75
C GLU A 135 19.00 -14.90 15.56
N THR A 136 18.83 -15.33 14.31
CA THR A 136 17.77 -16.19 13.81
C THR A 136 17.81 -17.56 14.48
N GLN A 137 16.78 -17.89 15.26
CA GLN A 137 16.30 -19.27 15.36
C GLN A 137 14.88 -19.30 14.79
N SER A 138 14.76 -19.91 13.61
CA SER A 138 13.53 -20.09 12.87
C SER A 138 12.64 -21.13 13.57
N SER A 139 11.63 -20.66 14.29
CA SER A 139 10.36 -21.36 14.40
C SER A 139 9.41 -20.72 13.39
N GLU A 140 9.04 -21.50 12.38
CA GLU A 140 8.13 -21.14 11.29
C GLU A 140 6.78 -20.66 11.83
N GLU A 141 6.54 -19.35 11.78
CA GLU A 141 5.20 -18.77 11.84
C GLU A 141 5.12 -17.72 10.72
N VAL A 142 4.63 -18.15 9.55
CA VAL A 142 4.55 -17.32 8.33
C VAL A 142 3.34 -16.38 8.43
N GLY A 143 3.35 -15.48 9.41
CA GLY A 143 2.37 -14.40 9.55
C GLY A 143 2.92 -13.11 8.95
N LEU A 144 2.25 -12.56 7.93
CA LEU A 144 2.58 -11.23 7.40
C LEU A 144 2.44 -10.19 8.51
N SER A 145 3.54 -9.52 8.87
CA SER A 145 3.51 -8.50 9.92
C SER A 145 2.67 -7.29 9.47
N PHE A 146 1.99 -6.66 10.43
CA PHE A 146 1.18 -5.46 10.19
C PHE A 146 1.99 -4.32 9.54
N ALA A 147 3.29 -4.24 9.85
CA ALA A 147 4.23 -3.33 9.22
C ALA A 147 4.45 -3.63 7.72
N ALA A 148 4.58 -4.91 7.34
CA ALA A 148 4.76 -5.34 5.94
C ALA A 148 3.53 -5.03 5.06
N TRP A 149 2.32 -5.14 5.63
CA TRP A 149 1.09 -4.74 4.94
C TRP A 149 0.96 -3.22 4.79
N LEU A 150 1.29 -2.45 5.85
CA LEU A 150 1.33 -0.97 5.79
C LEU A 150 2.36 -0.45 4.78
N ALA A 151 3.44 -1.20 4.56
CA ALA A 151 4.49 -0.96 3.58
C ALA A 151 4.12 -1.43 2.15
N GLY A 152 3.03 -2.19 1.97
CA GLY A 152 2.50 -2.56 0.66
C GLY A 152 3.03 -3.87 0.05
N ASN A 153 3.31 -4.91 0.84
CA ASN A 153 3.63 -6.23 0.30
C ASN A 153 2.35 -7.03 -0.05
N GLU A 154 2.21 -7.44 -1.30
CA GLU A 154 1.29 -8.48 -1.79
C GLU A 154 2.15 -9.64 -2.33
N ASP A 155 1.95 -10.83 -1.76
CA ASP A 155 2.26 -12.21 -2.21
C ASP A 155 3.52 -12.47 -3.07
N TYR A 156 4.52 -13.10 -2.43
CA TYR A 156 5.54 -13.89 -3.11
C TYR A 156 4.94 -15.24 -3.52
N ASP A 157 5.01 -15.59 -4.81
CA ASP A 157 4.82 -16.96 -5.27
C ASP A 157 5.87 -17.84 -4.57
N ASN A 158 5.44 -18.76 -3.72
CA ASN A 158 6.32 -19.69 -3.00
C ASN A 158 6.94 -20.72 -3.98
N ASP A 159 8.13 -20.44 -4.49
CA ASP A 159 9.02 -21.44 -5.10
C ASP A 159 9.97 -21.99 -4.00
N PRO A 160 9.86 -23.26 -3.59
CA PRO A 160 10.64 -23.81 -2.48
C PRO A 160 12.15 -23.96 -2.78
N ASP A 161 12.61 -23.72 -4.01
CA ASP A 161 14.04 -23.78 -4.37
C ASP A 161 14.80 -22.43 -4.25
N GLU A 162 14.16 -21.34 -3.77
CA GLU A 162 14.80 -20.01 -3.61
C GLU A 162 15.43 -19.73 -2.23
N ALA A 163 15.39 -20.68 -1.28
CA ALA A 163 15.63 -20.44 0.14
C ALA A 163 17.09 -20.20 0.62
N LEU A 164 18.06 -19.94 -0.26
CA LEU A 164 19.49 -19.87 0.16
C LEU A 164 20.28 -18.63 -0.30
N TRP A 165 19.66 -17.68 -1.00
CA TRP A 165 20.29 -16.39 -1.35
C TRP A 165 19.35 -15.19 -1.17
N ASP A 166 18.34 -15.32 -0.33
CA ASP A 166 17.35 -14.28 -0.04
C ASP A 166 17.92 -13.26 0.97
N ILE A 167 18.98 -12.56 0.54
CA ILE A 167 19.42 -11.33 1.20
C ILE A 167 18.56 -10.21 0.63
N ASP A 168 17.37 -10.07 1.22
CA ASP A 168 16.86 -8.84 1.81
C ASP A 168 17.55 -7.56 1.29
N TYR A 169 17.04 -7.00 0.18
CA TYR A 169 17.23 -5.59 -0.16
C TYR A 169 15.92 -4.79 -0.11
N PRO A 170 15.11 -4.86 0.98
CA PRO A 170 13.84 -4.17 1.06
C PRO A 170 14.08 -2.66 1.23
N GLY A 171 13.51 -1.87 0.32
CA GLY A 171 13.42 -0.42 0.39
C GLY A 171 14.73 0.34 0.09
N THR A 172 15.79 0.16 0.87
CA THR A 172 16.94 1.09 0.87
C THR A 172 17.68 1.18 -0.46
N PHE A 173 17.90 0.04 -1.14
CA PHE A 173 18.55 0.04 -2.45
C PHE A 173 17.61 0.57 -3.54
N HIS A 174 16.34 0.16 -3.53
CA HIS A 174 15.32 0.69 -4.45
C HIS A 174 15.21 2.22 -4.33
N ASP A 175 15.07 2.74 -3.12
CA ASP A 175 14.99 4.18 -2.83
C ASP A 175 16.23 4.92 -3.32
N LYS A 176 17.41 4.31 -3.14
CA LYS A 176 18.66 4.85 -3.67
C LYS A 176 18.63 4.93 -5.20
N VAL A 177 18.22 3.86 -5.89
CA VAL A 177 18.11 3.84 -7.36
C VAL A 177 17.13 4.89 -7.85
N VAL A 178 15.93 5.00 -7.24
CA VAL A 178 14.93 6.03 -7.57
C VAL A 178 15.53 7.43 -7.40
N LYS A 179 16.19 7.70 -6.27
CA LYS A 179 16.80 9.00 -5.97
C LYS A 179 17.92 9.36 -6.95
N GLU A 180 18.84 8.44 -7.21
CA GLU A 180 19.98 8.65 -8.11
C GLU A 180 19.52 8.87 -9.55
N HIS A 181 18.55 8.08 -10.01
CA HIS A 181 17.99 8.26 -11.35
C HIS A 181 17.19 9.55 -11.49
N ALA A 182 16.36 9.89 -10.51
CA ALA A 182 15.66 11.18 -10.53
C ALA A 182 16.65 12.36 -10.56
N ALA A 183 17.79 12.27 -9.84
CA ALA A 183 18.84 13.28 -9.90
C ALA A 183 19.53 13.35 -11.26
N LEU A 184 19.83 12.19 -11.87
CA LEU A 184 20.42 12.10 -13.21
C LEU A 184 19.49 12.68 -14.29
N LEU A 185 18.19 12.38 -14.23
CA LEU A 185 17.22 12.91 -15.17
C LEU A 185 17.11 14.44 -15.04
N ARG A 186 17.07 14.97 -13.81
CA ARG A 186 17.11 16.42 -13.55
C ARG A 186 18.39 17.06 -14.06
N SER A 187 19.56 16.44 -13.88
CA SER A 187 20.83 16.98 -14.39
C SER A 187 20.90 17.03 -15.92
N ARG A 188 20.04 16.26 -16.60
CA ARG A 188 19.83 16.30 -18.06
C ARG A 188 18.68 17.23 -18.49
N GLY A 189 18.14 18.03 -17.57
CA GLY A 189 17.13 19.04 -17.86
C GLY A 189 15.69 18.57 -17.79
N ALA A 190 15.42 17.31 -17.41
CA ALA A 190 14.05 16.84 -17.23
C ALA A 190 13.40 17.45 -15.97
N ILE A 191 12.10 17.72 -16.04
CA ILE A 191 11.29 18.01 -14.85
C ILE A 191 10.85 16.67 -14.27
N VAL A 192 11.17 16.43 -12.98
CA VAL A 192 11.00 15.10 -12.38
C VAL A 192 10.26 15.16 -11.05
N ILE A 193 9.21 14.36 -10.94
CA ILE A 193 8.45 14.10 -9.71
C ILE A 193 8.60 12.63 -9.36
N THR A 194 8.85 12.33 -8.10
CA THR A 194 8.92 10.95 -7.60
C THR A 194 7.68 10.59 -6.79
N GLU A 195 7.39 9.29 -6.69
CA GLU A 195 6.37 8.73 -5.81
C GLU A 195 4.94 9.23 -6.11
N VAL A 196 4.57 9.26 -7.39
CA VAL A 196 3.27 9.82 -7.83
C VAL A 196 2.19 8.76 -7.77
N ARG A 197 1.12 9.01 -7.00
CA ARG A 197 -0.05 8.14 -6.99
C ARG A 197 -0.86 8.30 -8.28
N ILE A 198 -1.16 7.19 -8.92
CA ILE A 198 -1.94 7.11 -10.15
C ILE A 198 -3.20 6.30 -9.87
N LEU A 199 -4.35 6.90 -10.14
CA LEU A 199 -5.68 6.30 -10.01
C LEU A 199 -6.20 5.92 -11.39
N GLY A 200 -6.36 4.62 -11.64
CA GLY A 200 -7.04 4.14 -12.84
C GLY A 200 -8.56 4.37 -12.76
N VAL A 201 -9.22 4.48 -13.91
CA VAL A 201 -10.69 4.58 -14.01
C VAL A 201 -11.43 3.39 -13.38
N ASN A 202 -10.74 2.26 -13.18
CA ASN A 202 -11.24 1.08 -12.48
C ASN A 202 -11.18 1.20 -10.94
N GLY A 203 -10.76 2.35 -10.40
CA GLY A 203 -10.63 2.59 -8.96
C GLY A 203 -9.33 2.04 -8.35
N LEU A 204 -8.48 1.34 -9.12
CA LEU A 204 -7.20 0.86 -8.63
C LEU A 204 -6.20 2.01 -8.54
N VAL A 205 -5.45 2.04 -7.43
CA VAL A 205 -4.39 3.01 -7.19
C VAL A 205 -3.05 2.29 -7.21
N THR A 206 -2.13 2.77 -8.03
CA THR A 206 -0.71 2.40 -7.97
C THR A 206 0.13 3.63 -7.64
N ARG A 207 1.40 3.41 -7.31
CA ARG A 207 2.42 4.45 -7.21
C ARG A 207 3.38 4.27 -8.38
N ALA A 208 3.66 5.36 -9.09
CA ALA A 208 4.76 5.42 -10.05
C ALA A 208 5.98 6.00 -9.34
N ASP A 209 7.12 5.33 -9.47
CA ASP A 209 8.34 5.76 -8.79
C ASP A 209 8.84 7.10 -9.33
N ILE A 210 8.77 7.30 -10.66
CA ILE A 210 9.19 8.53 -11.33
C ILE A 210 8.20 8.91 -12.45
N LEU A 211 7.82 10.18 -12.51
CA LEU A 211 7.31 10.85 -13.70
C LEU A 211 8.31 11.91 -14.14
N ALA A 212 8.73 11.85 -15.41
CA ALA A 212 9.73 12.76 -15.98
C ALA A 212 9.25 13.36 -17.29
N LEU A 213 9.27 14.69 -17.42
CA LEU A 213 9.08 15.39 -18.68
C LEU A 213 10.44 15.81 -19.23
N PHE A 214 10.86 15.19 -20.33
CA PHE A 214 12.15 15.48 -20.95
C PHE A 214 12.09 16.75 -21.82
N PRO A 215 13.22 17.47 -21.99
CA PRO A 215 13.27 18.63 -22.87
C PRO A 215 12.82 18.30 -24.29
N GLY A 216 11.81 19.03 -24.79
CA GLY A 216 11.27 18.86 -26.14
C GLY A 216 10.16 17.81 -26.29
N GLU A 217 9.85 17.06 -25.23
CA GLU A 217 8.70 16.16 -25.23
C GLU A 217 7.42 16.89 -24.84
N GLU A 218 6.29 16.44 -25.38
CA GLU A 218 4.95 16.99 -25.09
C GLU A 218 4.35 16.39 -23.81
N PHE A 219 4.63 15.12 -23.53
CA PHE A 219 4.03 14.36 -22.42
C PHE A 219 5.09 13.69 -21.58
N PRO A 220 4.86 13.55 -20.25
CA PRO A 220 5.83 12.92 -19.37
C PRO A 220 5.90 11.40 -19.58
N THR A 221 7.07 10.84 -19.31
CA THR A 221 7.31 9.40 -19.22
C THR A 221 7.15 8.93 -17.77
N LEU A 222 6.41 7.84 -17.57
CA LEU A 222 6.31 7.10 -16.32
C LEU A 222 7.41 6.05 -16.28
N ILE A 223 8.28 6.11 -15.27
CA ILE A 223 9.36 5.14 -15.08
C ILE A 223 9.13 4.40 -13.76
N GLU A 224 8.93 3.08 -13.86
CA GLU A 224 8.87 2.16 -12.73
C GLU A 224 10.26 1.58 -12.47
N VAL A 225 10.75 1.66 -11.24
CA VAL A 225 12.06 1.14 -10.83
C VAL A 225 11.89 -0.27 -10.26
N LYS A 226 12.69 -1.20 -10.77
CA LYS A 226 12.71 -2.59 -10.35
C LYS A 226 14.13 -2.97 -9.95
N THR A 227 14.29 -3.46 -8.73
CA THR A 227 15.58 -3.89 -8.18
C THR A 227 15.49 -5.32 -7.66
N GLY A 228 16.64 -6.00 -7.53
CA GLY A 228 16.68 -7.39 -7.05
C GLY A 228 16.63 -8.42 -8.18
N ARG A 229 16.47 -9.68 -7.80
CA ARG A 229 16.42 -10.81 -8.75
C ARG A 229 14.98 -11.00 -9.22
N HIS A 230 14.74 -10.83 -10.52
CA HIS A 230 13.43 -11.05 -11.16
C HIS A 230 12.21 -10.35 -10.49
N PRO A 231 12.29 -9.04 -10.17
CA PRO A 231 11.22 -8.32 -9.48
C PRO A 231 9.97 -8.12 -10.36
N PRO A 232 8.83 -8.78 -10.08
CA PRO A 232 7.65 -8.66 -10.91
C PRO A 232 6.98 -7.28 -10.77
N TYR A 233 6.15 -6.92 -11.74
CA TYR A 233 5.14 -5.87 -11.52
C TYR A 233 4.08 -6.35 -10.54
N THR A 234 3.64 -5.45 -9.66
CA THR A 234 2.52 -5.72 -8.76
C THR A 234 1.23 -5.91 -9.57
N TYR A 235 0.22 -6.55 -8.99
CA TYR A 235 -1.09 -6.72 -9.62
C TYR A 235 -1.68 -5.37 -10.08
N ARG A 236 -1.54 -4.32 -9.25
CA ARG A 236 -2.05 -2.98 -9.57
C ARG A 236 -1.29 -2.33 -10.71
N GLN A 237 0.03 -2.47 -10.76
CA GLN A 237 0.85 -1.96 -11.86
C GLN A 237 0.46 -2.61 -13.19
N LYS A 238 0.31 -3.94 -13.21
CA LYS A 238 -0.14 -4.71 -14.40
C LYS A 238 -1.52 -4.26 -14.92
N ARG A 239 -2.37 -3.68 -14.07
CA ARG A 239 -3.71 -3.20 -14.43
C ARG A 239 -3.75 -1.69 -14.74
N VAL A 240 -2.93 -0.88 -14.08
CA VAL A 240 -2.96 0.59 -14.21
C VAL A 240 -2.01 1.09 -15.31
N TYR A 241 -0.84 0.50 -15.49
CA TYR A 241 0.12 0.97 -16.50
C TYR A 241 -0.35 0.82 -17.95
N PRO A 242 -1.04 -0.26 -18.36
CA PRO A 242 -1.66 -0.31 -19.69
C PRO A 242 -2.66 0.84 -19.92
N LEU A 243 -3.40 1.24 -18.88
CA LEU A 243 -4.34 2.36 -18.95
C LEU A 243 -3.61 3.72 -19.08
N ALA A 244 -2.43 3.85 -18.48
CA ALA A 244 -1.59 5.03 -18.63
C ALA A 244 -1.05 5.15 -20.06
N GLN A 245 -0.65 4.04 -20.70
CA GLN A 245 -0.20 4.03 -22.10
C GLN A 245 -1.31 4.43 -23.09
N ILE A 246 -2.56 4.02 -22.84
CA ILE A 246 -3.70 4.39 -23.69
C ILE A 246 -4.03 5.89 -23.55
N GLY A 247 -3.80 6.48 -22.36
CA GLY A 247 -4.22 7.83 -22.04
C GLY A 247 -5.72 7.96 -21.79
N GLY A 248 -6.15 9.00 -21.09
CA GLY A 248 -7.55 9.26 -20.75
C GLY A 248 -8.14 8.36 -19.66
N HIS A 249 -7.39 7.36 -19.17
CA HIS A 249 -7.88 6.31 -18.27
C HIS A 249 -7.18 6.28 -16.90
N VAL A 250 -6.27 7.21 -16.65
CA VAL A 250 -5.62 7.39 -15.35
C VAL A 250 -5.62 8.85 -14.95
N THR A 251 -5.70 9.12 -13.65
CA THR A 251 -5.64 10.48 -13.07
C THR A 251 -4.64 10.49 -11.92
N SER A 252 -4.20 11.70 -11.52
CA SER A 252 -3.55 11.90 -10.22
C SER A 252 -4.07 13.18 -9.59
N TYR A 253 -4.28 13.17 -8.28
CA TYR A 253 -4.63 14.37 -7.49
C TYR A 253 -3.41 15.08 -6.90
N ASP A 254 -2.20 14.54 -7.11
CA ASP A 254 -0.96 15.16 -6.66
C ASP A 254 -0.79 16.52 -7.34
N GLN A 255 -0.65 17.59 -6.56
CA GLN A 255 -0.55 18.95 -7.10
C GLN A 255 0.74 19.18 -7.87
N ARG A 256 1.80 18.40 -7.58
CA ARG A 256 3.11 18.54 -8.23
C ARG A 256 3.04 18.23 -9.73
N VAL A 257 2.08 17.43 -10.19
CA VAL A 257 1.97 17.06 -11.63
C VAL A 257 1.72 18.25 -12.55
N ARG A 258 1.33 19.41 -11.99
CA ARG A 258 1.29 20.69 -12.70
C ARG A 258 2.64 21.08 -13.30
N ASP A 259 3.73 20.73 -12.63
CA ASP A 259 5.09 21.02 -13.09
C ASP A 259 5.42 20.25 -14.38
N LEU A 260 4.70 19.15 -14.66
CA LEU A 260 4.81 18.35 -15.88
C LEU A 260 3.78 18.75 -16.96
N GLY A 261 3.07 19.88 -16.78
CA GLY A 261 1.99 20.30 -17.69
C GLY A 261 0.68 19.52 -17.54
N LEU A 262 0.59 18.60 -16.57
CA LEU A 262 -0.62 17.84 -16.29
C LEU A 262 -1.55 18.60 -15.33
N LYS A 263 -2.86 18.34 -15.41
CA LYS A 263 -3.86 18.95 -14.52
C LYS A 263 -4.26 17.96 -13.41
N PRO A 264 -4.04 18.26 -12.12
CA PRO A 264 -4.47 17.40 -11.03
C PRO A 264 -5.98 17.11 -11.10
N GLY A 265 -6.37 15.85 -10.94
CA GLY A 265 -7.75 15.37 -11.01
C GLY A 265 -8.29 15.20 -12.43
N MET A 266 -7.56 15.62 -13.46
CA MET A 266 -7.94 15.37 -14.86
C MET A 266 -7.28 14.10 -15.40
N PRO A 267 -7.92 13.41 -16.36
CA PRO A 267 -7.29 12.30 -17.06
C PRO A 267 -5.97 12.73 -17.69
N PHE A 268 -4.93 11.92 -17.49
CA PHE A 268 -3.64 12.11 -18.13
C PHE A 268 -3.74 11.81 -19.62
N PRO A 269 -2.91 12.43 -20.47
CA PRO A 269 -2.73 11.99 -21.85
C PRO A 269 -2.09 10.59 -21.89
N ALA A 270 -1.90 10.03 -23.08
CA ALA A 270 -1.10 8.82 -23.24
C ALA A 270 0.31 9.07 -22.72
N LEU A 271 0.79 8.19 -21.83
CA LEU A 271 2.13 8.26 -21.27
C LEU A 271 2.99 7.14 -21.83
N THR A 272 4.24 7.45 -22.16
CA THR A 272 5.26 6.41 -22.29
C THR A 272 5.47 5.78 -20.92
N VAL A 273 5.44 4.45 -20.83
CA VAL A 273 5.69 3.72 -19.59
C VAL A 273 6.95 2.89 -19.78
N MET A 274 7.96 3.12 -18.94
CA MET A 274 9.24 2.42 -18.97
C MET A 274 9.48 1.67 -17.66
N CYS A 275 10.20 0.56 -17.75
CA CYS A 275 10.83 -0.10 -16.64
C CYS A 275 12.31 0.27 -16.58
N LEU A 276 12.77 0.71 -15.42
CA LEU A 276 14.17 0.78 -15.09
C LEU A 276 14.52 -0.42 -14.21
N TYR A 277 15.24 -1.39 -14.75
CA TYR A 277 15.70 -2.55 -13.99
C TYR A 277 17.16 -2.41 -13.59
N GLN A 278 17.46 -2.54 -12.29
CA GLN A 278 18.82 -2.59 -11.77
C GLN A 278 18.93 -3.69 -10.70
N LYS A 279 19.50 -4.84 -11.07
CA LYS A 279 19.57 -6.04 -10.22
C LYS A 279 20.17 -5.77 -8.84
N ASN A 280 21.30 -5.06 -8.79
CA ASN A 280 22.02 -4.68 -7.57
C ASN A 280 22.94 -3.48 -7.83
N ALA A 281 23.61 -2.98 -6.79
CA ALA A 281 24.46 -1.78 -6.85
C ALA A 281 25.62 -1.87 -7.86
N ASN A 282 26.02 -3.09 -8.25
CA ASN A 282 27.12 -3.32 -9.18
C ASN A 282 26.64 -3.62 -10.61
N SER A 283 25.32 -3.72 -10.83
CA SER A 283 24.72 -3.90 -12.15
C SER A 283 24.42 -2.56 -12.82
N TRP A 284 24.55 -2.53 -14.14
CA TRP A 284 24.10 -1.39 -14.95
C TRP A 284 22.56 -1.31 -14.96
N PRO A 285 21.97 -0.11 -14.94
CA PRO A 285 20.54 0.05 -15.12
C PRO A 285 20.16 -0.25 -16.58
N HIS A 286 19.07 -0.98 -16.76
CA HIS A 286 18.48 -1.29 -18.06
C HIS A 286 17.11 -0.64 -18.19
N TYR A 287 16.80 -0.14 -19.38
CA TYR A 287 15.52 0.49 -19.70
C TYR A 287 14.79 -0.34 -20.72
N ASN A 288 13.57 -0.76 -20.38
CA ASN A 288 12.67 -1.46 -21.29
C ASN A 288 11.34 -0.72 -21.33
N GLU A 289 10.68 -0.69 -22.49
CA GLU A 289 9.30 -0.22 -22.54
C GLU A 289 8.40 -1.24 -21.84
N PHE A 290 7.45 -0.75 -21.03
CA PHE A 290 6.47 -1.61 -20.39
C PHE A 290 5.59 -2.23 -21.48
N THR A 291 5.62 -3.55 -21.58
CA THR A 291 4.71 -4.31 -22.43
C THR A 291 3.73 -5.08 -21.55
N PRO A 292 2.40 -4.92 -21.73
CA PRO A 292 1.43 -5.68 -20.96
C PRO A 292 1.69 -7.19 -21.08
N GLY A 293 2.00 -7.84 -19.94
CA GLY A 293 2.26 -9.27 -19.87
C GLY A 293 3.72 -9.68 -20.02
N SER A 294 4.65 -8.77 -20.34
CA SER A 294 6.08 -9.07 -20.28
C SER A 294 6.59 -9.02 -18.84
N LYS A 295 7.63 -9.81 -18.53
CA LYS A 295 8.42 -9.59 -17.32
C LYS A 295 9.49 -8.53 -17.63
N PRO A 296 9.83 -7.66 -16.66
CA PRO A 296 10.85 -6.62 -16.84
C PRO A 296 12.20 -7.08 -17.40
N TRP A 297 12.52 -8.37 -17.27
CA TRP A 297 13.81 -8.97 -17.60
C TRP A 297 13.78 -9.93 -18.79
N ASP A 298 12.63 -10.18 -19.41
CA ASP A 298 12.51 -11.18 -20.50
C ASP A 298 13.39 -10.80 -21.72
N ASP A 299 13.63 -9.50 -21.95
CA ASP A 299 14.41 -9.00 -23.09
C ASP A 299 15.92 -8.82 -22.81
N LEU A 300 16.37 -8.99 -21.57
CA LEU A 300 17.74 -8.63 -21.15
C LEU A 300 18.76 -9.77 -21.25
N PHE A 301 18.33 -10.97 -21.59
CA PHE A 301 19.18 -12.17 -21.61
C PHE A 301 19.19 -12.89 -22.97
N HIS A 302 18.84 -12.19 -24.04
CA HIS A 302 18.95 -12.65 -25.43
C HIS A 302 20.12 -12.00 -26.16
#